data_AF-A0A810PUT5-F1
#
_entry.id   AF-A0A810PUT5-F1
#
_cell.length_a   1.000
_cell.length_b   1.000
_cell.length_c   1.000
_cell.angle_alpha   90.00
_cell.angle_beta   90.00
_cell.angle_gamma   90.00
#
_symmetry.space_group_name_H-M   'P 1'
#
loop_
_entity.id
_entity.type
_entity.pdbx_description
1 polymer ?
#
loop_
_entity_poly.entity_id
_entity_poly.type
_entity_poly.pdbx_seq_one_letter_code
_entity_poly.pdbx_strand_id
1 'polypeptide(L)' 'MIHNNEKLRPCPMLENPQLLPKMVAQSGAHSTDLEAPESAEHLCEKCKAYAACWKPEAEKLWAEEKHNG' A
#
# COMPACT_ATOMS: atom_id res chain seq x y z
N MET A 1 -5.21 -4.75 -13.92
CA MET A 1 -5.46 -3.52 -13.14
C MET A 1 -6.18 -3.93 -11.86
N ILE A 2 -5.50 -3.89 -10.72
CA ILE A 2 -6.09 -4.27 -9.43
C ILE A 2 -6.92 -3.08 -8.96
N HIS A 3 -8.23 -3.13 -9.19
CA HIS A 3 -9.16 -2.12 -8.67
C HIS A 3 -9.48 -2.48 -7.22
N ASN A 4 -8.80 -1.84 -6.27
CA ASN A 4 -9.24 -1.94 -4.89
C ASN A 4 -10.58 -1.21 -4.76
N ASN A 5 -11.61 -1.91 -4.29
CA ASN A 5 -12.99 -1.41 -4.23
C ASN A 5 -13.19 -0.34 -3.14
N GLU A 6 -12.12 0.01 -2.43
CA GLU A 6 -12.03 1.10 -1.47
C GLU A 6 -11.22 2.23 -2.09
N LYS A 7 -11.91 3.27 -2.55
CA LYS A 7 -11.27 4.43 -3.22
C LYS A 7 -10.32 5.20 -2.30
N LEU A 8 -10.52 5.08 -0.97
CA LEU A 8 -9.67 5.68 0.05
C LEU A 8 -8.47 4.82 0.43
N ARG A 9 -8.44 3.57 -0.09
CA ARG A 9 -7.36 2.61 0.15
C ARG A 9 -6.79 1.97 -1.13
N PRO A 10 -6.38 2.74 -2.16
CA PRO A 10 -5.93 2.15 -3.42
C PRO A 10 -4.46 1.69 -3.42
N CYS A 11 -3.67 1.97 -2.37
CA CYS A 11 -2.22 1.95 -2.46
C CYS A 11 -1.65 0.56 -2.11
N PRO A 12 -1.00 -0.15 -3.06
CA PRO A 12 -0.38 -1.44 -2.79
C PRO A 12 0.83 -1.35 -1.86
N MET A 13 1.36 -0.15 -1.60
CA MET A 13 2.44 0.09 -0.65
C MET A 13 1.93 0.23 0.80
N LEU A 14 0.66 0.64 0.99
CA LEU A 14 0.08 0.90 2.31
C LEU A 14 -0.91 -0.20 2.71
N GLU A 15 -1.89 -0.49 1.86
CA GLU A 15 -3.06 -1.31 2.25
C GLU A 15 -2.99 -2.75 1.76
N ASN A 16 -2.21 -2.99 0.71
CA ASN A 16 -1.92 -4.33 0.22
C ASN A 16 -0.41 -4.57 0.14
N PRO A 17 0.33 -4.48 1.26
CA PRO A 17 1.79 -4.54 1.29
C PRO A 17 2.37 -5.88 0.79
N GLN A 18 1.53 -6.88 0.55
CA GLN A 18 1.89 -8.17 -0.06
C GLN A 18 1.93 -8.10 -1.61
N LEU A 19 1.24 -7.13 -2.21
CA LEU A 19 1.13 -7.00 -3.67
C LEU A 19 2.35 -6.31 -4.26
N LEU A 20 2.86 -5.24 -3.63
CA LEU A 20 4.03 -4.52 -4.14
C LEU A 20 5.28 -5.42 -4.23
N PRO A 21 5.68 -6.17 -3.19
CA PRO A 21 6.86 -7.03 -3.26
C PRO A 21 6.66 -8.16 -4.27
N LYS A 22 5.44 -8.72 -4.36
CA LYS A 22 5.10 -9.74 -5.35
C LYS A 22 5.22 -9.21 -6.78
N MET A 23 4.77 -7.98 -7.05
CA MET A 23 4.89 -7.36 -8.36
C MET A 23 6.35 -7.04 -8.71
N VAL A 24 7.15 -6.57 -7.75
CA VAL A 24 8.58 -6.30 -7.93
C VAL A 24 9.37 -7.60 -8.17
N ALA A 25 9.06 -8.66 -7.43
CA ALA A 25 9.65 -9.98 -7.64
C ALA A 25 9.27 -10.57 -9.00
N GLN A 26 8.02 -10.39 -9.44
CA GLN A 26 7.56 -10.85 -10.75
C GLN A 26 8.16 -10.07 -11.92
N SER A 27 8.46 -8.78 -11.74
CA SER A 27 9.08 -7.96 -12.78
C SER A 27 10.59 -8.15 -12.89
N GLY A 28 11.22 -8.78 -11.90
CA GLY A 28 12.69 -8.87 -11.81
C GLY A 28 13.35 -7.52 -11.59
N ALA A 29 12.60 -6.53 -11.09
CA ALA A 29 13.15 -5.21 -10.83
C ALA A 29 14.06 -5.26 -9.61
N HIS A 30 15.28 -4.74 -9.78
CA HIS A 30 16.27 -4.62 -8.72
C HIS A 30 16.54 -3.14 -8.44
N SER A 31 16.89 -2.83 -7.19
CA SER A 31 17.34 -1.48 -6.83
C SER A 31 18.59 -1.14 -7.64
N THR A 32 18.54 -0.02 -8.36
CA THR A 32 19.73 0.56 -9.01
C THR A 32 20.55 1.41 -8.04
N ASP A 33 20.02 1.65 -6.83
CA ASP A 33 20.76 2.27 -5.75
C ASP A 33 21.69 1.24 -5.10
N LEU A 34 22.98 1.42 -5.33
CA LEU A 34 24.05 0.54 -4.86
C LEU A 34 24.57 0.94 -3.47
N GLU A 35 24.25 2.13 -2.98
CA GLU A 35 24.72 2.63 -1.67
C GLU A 35 23.75 2.22 -0.55
N ALA A 36 22.45 2.18 -0.86
CA ALA A 36 21.41 1.75 0.07
C ALA A 36 20.47 0.74 -0.61
N PRO A 37 20.89 -0.52 -0.78
CA PRO A 37 20.00 -1.55 -1.32
C PRO A 37 18.83 -1.78 -0.35
N GLU A 38 17.66 -1.27 -0.70
CA GLU A 38 16.41 -1.51 0.01
C GLU A 38 15.53 -2.45 -0.82
N SER A 39 15.01 -3.52 -0.20
CA SER A 39 14.04 -4.38 -0.87
C SER A 39 12.64 -3.79 -0.80
N ALA A 40 11.79 -4.16 -1.76
CA ALA A 40 10.39 -3.74 -1.74
C ALA A 40 9.65 -4.20 -0.47
N GLU A 41 10.04 -5.34 0.14
CA GLU A 41 9.51 -5.71 1.46
C GLU A 41 9.91 -4.70 2.54
N HIS A 42 11.19 -4.33 2.61
CA HIS A 42 11.71 -3.44 3.66
C HIS A 42 11.07 -2.05 3.56
N LEU A 43 10.86 -1.54 2.34
CA LEU A 43 10.11 -0.31 2.09
C LEU A 43 8.64 -0.45 2.57
N CYS A 44 7.99 -1.57 2.25
CA CYS A 44 6.62 -1.83 2.72
C CYS A 44 6.53 -1.90 4.25
N GLU A 45 7.56 -2.41 4.94
CA GLU A 45 7.57 -2.48 6.40
C GLU A 45 7.55 -1.10 7.06
N LYS A 46 8.32 -0.14 6.54
CA LYS A 46 8.33 1.25 7.02
C LYS A 46 6.96 1.91 6.88
N CYS A 47 6.20 1.49 5.86
CA CYS A 47 4.86 1.99 5.58
C CYS A 47 3.74 1.36 6.43
N LYS A 48 3.98 0.21 7.10
CA LYS A 48 2.95 -0.50 7.89
C LYS A 48 2.35 0.36 9.00
N ALA A 49 3.18 1.14 9.70
CA ALA A 49 2.72 2.00 10.80
C ALA A 49 1.76 3.09 10.30
N TYR A 50 2.10 3.74 9.19
CA TYR A 50 1.25 4.75 8.56
C TYR A 50 -0.08 4.15 8.08
N ALA A 51 -0.03 3.00 7.41
CA ALA A 51 -1.22 2.30 6.94
C ALA A 51 -2.15 1.88 8.09
N ALA A 52 -1.59 1.42 9.21
CA ALA A 52 -2.35 1.07 10.40
C ALA A 52 -3.06 2.29 11.01
N CYS A 53 -2.41 3.45 11.03
CA CYS A 53 -3.02 4.70 11.49
C CYS A 53 -4.07 5.25 10.52
N TRP A 54 -3.89 5.09 9.21
CA TRP A 54 -4.82 5.56 8.18
C TRP A 54 -6.10 4.72 8.12
N LYS A 55 -5.98 3.41 8.35
CA LYS A 55 -7.09 2.45 8.30
C LYS A 55 -8.39 2.92 8.99
N PRO A 56 -8.40 3.32 10.27
CA PRO A 56 -9.62 3.74 10.94
C PRO A 56 -10.22 5.04 10.36
N GLU A 57 -9.39 6.00 9.93
CA GLU A 57 -9.89 7.25 9.33
C GLU A 57 -10.48 6.99 7.95
N ALA A 58 -9.83 6.15 7.14
CA ALA A 58 -10.35 5.73 5.84
C ALA A 58 -11.69 4.99 5.97
N GLU A 59 -11.83 4.10 6.97
CA GLU A 59 -13.08 3.39 7.26
C GLU A 59 -14.19 4.35 7.69
N LYS A 60 -13.87 5.35 8.52
CA LYS A 60 -14.81 6.40 8.92
C LYS A 60 -15.28 7.26 7.75
N LEU A 61 -14.35 7.81 6.95
CA LEU A 61 -14.66 8.61 5.77
C LEU A 61 -15.49 7.82 4.74
N TRP A 62 -15.19 6.53 4.57
CA TRP A 62 -15.96 5.66 3.67
C TRP A 62 -17.39 5.41 4.17
N ALA A 63 -17.57 5.26 5.49
CA ALA A 63 -18.89 5.12 6.10
C ALA A 63 -19.71 6.41 5.98
N GLU A 64 -19.08 7.58 6.15
CA GLU A 64 -19.69 8.90 5.95
C GLU A 64 -20.12 9.11 4.50
N GLU A 65 -19.26 8.79 3.52
CA GLU A 65 -19.58 8.86 2.08
C GLU A 65 -20.76 7.96 1.70
N LYS A 66 -20.92 6.79 2.35
CA LYS A 66 -22.06 5.89 2.11
C LYS A 66 -23.36 6.33 2.77
N HIS A 67 -23.31 7.18 3.79
CA HIS A 67 -24.49 7.67 4.49
C HIS A 67 -25.12 8.90 3.84
N ASN A 68 -24.42 9.51 2.87
CA ASN A 68 -24.83 10.71 2.15
C ASN A 68 -25.46 10.44 0.77
N GLY A 69 -25.84 9.19 0.49
CA GLY A 69 -26.48 8.73 -0.75
C GLY A 69 -27.99 8.55 -0.65
#